data_AF-G4CVI5-F1
#
_entry.id   AF-G4CVI5-F1
#
_cell.length_a   1.000
_cell.length_b   1.000
_cell.length_c   1.000
_cell.angle_alpha   90.00
_cell.angle_beta   90.00
_cell.angle_gamma   90.00
#
_symmetry.space_group_name_H-M   'P 1'
#
loop_
_entity.id
_entity.type
_entity.pdbx_description
1 polymer ?
#
loop_
_entity_poly.entity_id
_entity_poly.type
_entity_poly.pdbx_seq_one_letter_code
_entity_poly.pdbx_strand_id
1 'polypeptide(L)'
;MKNPKVYLTSLLITIVVTLALAVGTILVLMFSVHEESAYRTGLFGSVYFKSAPNAQGNVDATMGVASLPRLGIIAAVIFAFTLLVSFIYVRLKAYRESLIQ
;
A
#
# COMPACT_ATOMS: atom_id res chain seq x y z
N MET A 1 16.81 10.71 -21.37
CA MET A 1 16.22 10.15 -20.12
C MET A 1 16.45 8.63 -20.09
N LYS A 2 17.57 8.16 -19.52
CA LYS A 2 17.87 6.72 -19.36
C LYS A 2 18.58 6.49 -18.02
N ASN A 3 17.90 6.76 -16.91
CA ASN A 3 18.39 6.39 -15.58
C ASN A 3 17.58 5.20 -15.08
N PRO A 4 17.94 3.94 -15.44
CA PRO A 4 17.19 2.74 -15.05
C PRO A 4 17.07 2.60 -13.52
N LYS A 5 18.01 3.20 -12.79
CA LYS A 5 18.01 3.27 -11.31
C LYS A 5 16.75 3.92 -10.75
N VAL A 6 16.22 4.98 -11.40
CA VAL A 6 15.03 5.69 -10.90
C VAL A 6 13.81 4.78 -10.96
N TYR A 7 13.61 4.08 -12.07
CA TYR A 7 12.50 3.14 -12.22
C TYR A 7 12.57 1.98 -11.22
N LEU A 8 13.76 1.43 -11.00
CA LEU A 8 13.97 0.36 -10.03
C LEU A 8 13.68 0.83 -8.60
N THR A 9 14.16 2.01 -8.22
CA THR A 9 13.91 2.59 -6.90
C THR A 9 12.42 2.91 -6.69
N SER A 10 11.75 3.52 -7.68
CA SER A 10 10.31 3.80 -7.61
C SER A 10 9.48 2.51 -7.51
N LEU A 11 9.87 1.44 -8.20
CA LEU A 11 9.22 0.15 -8.12
C LEU A 11 9.36 -0.46 -6.72
N LEU A 12 10.57 -0.47 -6.16
CA LEU A 12 10.81 -0.98 -4.81
C LEU A 12 10.05 -0.18 -3.75
N ILE A 13 10.06 1.16 -3.84
CA ILE A 13 9.27 2.02 -2.96
C ILE A 13 7.79 1.67 -3.07
N THR A 14 7.27 1.49 -4.28
CA THR A 14 5.86 1.14 -4.50
C THR A 14 5.51 -0.16 -3.81
N ILE A 15 6.32 -1.21 -3.97
CA ILE A 15 6.07 -2.51 -3.35
C ILE A 15 6.07 -2.39 -1.82
N VAL A 16 7.10 -1.76 -1.25
CA VAL A 16 7.23 -1.60 0.20
C VAL A 16 6.08 -0.78 0.78
N VAL A 17 5.73 0.35 0.15
CA VAL A 17 4.63 1.22 0.60
C VAL A 17 3.29 0.51 0.47
N THR A 18 3.04 -0.21 -0.62
CA THR A 18 1.78 -0.96 -0.80
C THR A 18 1.63 -2.05 0.25
N LEU A 19 2.70 -2.79 0.54
CA LEU A 19 2.70 -3.82 1.59
C LEU A 19 2.49 -3.21 2.97
N ALA A 20 3.20 -2.12 3.29
CA ALA A 20 3.06 -1.42 4.57
C ALA A 20 1.64 -0.89 4.76
N LEU A 21 1.02 -0.32 3.72
CA LEU A 21 -0.38 0.11 3.74
C LEU A 21 -1.33 -1.06 3.92
N ALA A 22 -1.11 -2.19 3.23
CA ALA A 22 -1.94 -3.38 3.36
C ALA A 22 -1.91 -3.94 4.78
N VAL A 23 -0.73 -4.16 5.32
CA VAL A 23 -0.53 -4.66 6.69
C VAL A 23 -1.07 -3.66 7.70
N GLY A 24 -0.69 -2.38 7.58
CA GLY A 24 -1.16 -1.32 8.48
C GLY A 24 -2.67 -1.20 8.51
N THR A 25 -3.32 -1.28 7.35
CA THR A 25 -4.79 -1.24 7.28
C THR A 25 -5.41 -2.46 7.95
N ILE A 26 -4.89 -3.66 7.70
CA ILE A 26 -5.39 -4.88 8.36
C ILE A 26 -5.27 -4.76 9.89
N LEU A 27 -4.14 -4.28 10.40
CA LEU A 27 -3.95 -4.06 11.85
C LEU A 27 -4.96 -3.05 12.41
N VAL A 28 -5.21 -1.94 11.71
CA VAL A 28 -6.24 -0.98 12.10
C VAL A 28 -7.63 -1.63 12.11
N LEU A 29 -7.96 -2.45 11.10
CA LEU A 29 -9.24 -3.16 11.05
C LEU A 29 -9.38 -4.15 12.23
N MET A 30 -8.31 -4.86 12.59
CA MET A 30 -8.30 -5.77 13.75
C MET A 30 -8.63 -5.05 15.04
N PHE A 31 -7.94 -3.94 15.32
CA PHE A 31 -8.15 -3.17 16.55
C PHE A 31 -9.46 -2.36 16.55
N SER A 32 -10.11 -2.20 15.40
CA SER A 32 -11.40 -1.52 15.31
C SER A 32 -12.60 -2.43 15.60
N VAL A 33 -12.43 -3.75 15.63
CA VAL A 33 -13.52 -4.69 15.90
C VAL A 33 -13.77 -4.77 17.41
N HIS A 34 -14.99 -4.41 17.82
CA HIS A 34 -15.47 -4.50 19.21
C HIS A 34 -16.55 -5.58 19.40
N GLU A 35 -16.92 -6.29 18.33
CA GLU A 35 -17.99 -7.30 18.29
C GLU A 35 -17.41 -8.70 18.06
N GLU A 36 -18.05 -9.74 18.62
CA GLU A 36 -17.60 -11.14 18.48
C GLU A 36 -17.56 -11.63 17.04
N SER A 37 -18.42 -11.08 16.17
CA SER A 37 -18.43 -11.35 14.73
C SER A 37 -18.38 -10.07 13.92
N ALA A 38 -17.32 -9.86 13.15
CA ALA A 38 -17.20 -8.69 12.31
C ALA A 38 -16.51 -9.02 10.98
N TYR A 39 -17.07 -8.54 9.88
CA TYR A 39 -16.41 -8.54 8.58
C TYR A 39 -16.14 -7.10 8.17
N ARG A 40 -14.86 -6.72 8.10
CA ARG A 40 -14.43 -5.37 7.75
C ARG A 40 -13.48 -5.41 6.57
N THR A 41 -13.58 -4.41 5.71
CA THR A 41 -12.73 -4.26 4.55
C THR A 41 -12.03 -2.91 4.57
N GLY A 42 -10.84 -2.85 4.01
CA GLY A 42 -9.99 -1.66 3.98
C GLY A 42 -9.28 -1.53 2.63
N LEU A 43 -8.61 -0.40 2.41
CA LEU A 43 -7.95 -0.08 1.14
C LEU A 43 -8.88 -0.30 -0.06
N PHE A 44 -10.03 0.37 -0.04
CA PHE A 44 -11.05 0.27 -1.09
C PHE A 44 -11.58 -1.17 -1.31
N GLY A 45 -11.55 -1.98 -0.26
CA GLY A 45 -11.97 -3.38 -0.31
C GLY A 45 -10.94 -4.34 -0.92
N SER A 46 -9.67 -3.93 -1.00
CA SER A 46 -8.59 -4.81 -1.44
C SER A 46 -8.12 -5.76 -0.33
N VAL A 47 -8.19 -5.33 0.93
CA VAL A 47 -7.87 -6.16 2.11
C VAL A 47 -9.07 -6.32 3.01
N TYR A 48 -9.10 -7.42 3.76
CA TYR A 48 -10.18 -7.72 4.71
C TYR A 48 -9.64 -8.27 6.02
N PHE A 49 -10.45 -8.07 7.05
CA PHE A 49 -10.36 -8.73 8.35
C PHE A 49 -11.74 -9.30 8.70
N LYS A 50 -11.76 -10.57 9.12
CA LYS A 50 -12.96 -11.28 9.54
C LYS A 50 -12.72 -11.91 10.91
N SER A 51 -13.56 -11.58 11.89
CA SER A 51 -13.70 -12.35 13.13
C SER A 51 -15.04 -13.08 13.09
N ALA A 52 -15.04 -14.37 13.45
CA ALA A 52 -16.27 -15.12 13.66
C ALA A 52 -16.08 -16.16 14.77
N PRO A 53 -17.08 -16.37 15.65
CA PRO A 53 -17.02 -17.45 16.62
C PRO A 53 -17.09 -18.80 15.89
N ASN A 54 -16.22 -19.72 16.30
CA ASN A 54 -16.18 -21.11 15.86
C ASN A 54 -17.14 -21.95 16.72
N ALA A 55 -17.55 -23.12 16.24
CA ALA A 55 -18.43 -24.08 16.93
C ALA A 55 -17.90 -24.54 18.31
N GLN A 56 -16.63 -24.27 18.60
CA GLN A 56 -15.96 -24.56 19.87
C GLN A 56 -16.02 -23.40 20.89
N GLY A 57 -16.66 -22.28 20.55
CA GLY A 57 -16.75 -21.10 21.40
C GLY A 57 -15.51 -20.17 21.35
N ASN A 58 -14.53 -20.47 20.50
CA ASN A 58 -13.38 -19.61 20.24
C ASN A 58 -13.68 -18.60 19.13
N VAL A 59 -12.98 -17.46 19.10
CA VAL A 59 -13.07 -16.49 17.99
C VAL A 59 -11.98 -16.80 16.96
N ASP A 60 -12.38 -17.17 15.74
CA ASP A 60 -11.48 -17.32 14.61
C ASP A 60 -11.28 -15.98 13.91
N ALA A 61 -10.01 -15.58 13.76
CA ALA A 61 -9.61 -14.37 13.07
C ALA A 61 -8.94 -14.72 11.73
N THR A 62 -9.56 -14.31 10.62
CA THR A 62 -9.03 -14.49 9.26
C THR A 62 -8.75 -13.12 8.64
N MET A 63 -7.61 -12.98 7.98
CA MET A 63 -7.23 -11.76 7.27
C MET A 63 -6.61 -12.08 5.93
N GLY A 64 -6.68 -11.14 4.99
CA GLY A 64 -6.00 -11.31 3.71
C GLY A 64 -6.40 -10.31 2.63
N VAL A 65 -6.06 -10.67 1.40
CA VAL A 65 -6.39 -9.89 0.20
C VAL A 65 -7.73 -10.37 -0.34
N ALA A 66 -8.73 -9.49 -0.31
CA ALA A 66 -10.05 -9.75 -0.88
C ALA A 66 -10.05 -9.54 -2.40
N SER A 67 -9.19 -8.66 -2.92
CA SER A 67 -9.18 -8.32 -4.35
C SER A 67 -7.81 -7.85 -4.83
N LEU A 68 -7.11 -8.74 -5.53
CA LEU A 68 -5.85 -8.46 -6.23
C LEU A 68 -5.96 -7.31 -7.24
N PRO A 69 -7.01 -7.21 -8.09
CA PRO A 69 -7.12 -6.11 -9.04
C PRO A 69 -7.19 -4.74 -8.36
N ARG A 70 -7.94 -4.62 -7.26
CA ARG A 70 -8.04 -3.37 -6.50
C ARG A 70 -6.71 -3.01 -5.83
N LEU A 71 -6.00 -3.99 -5.29
CA LEU A 71 -4.66 -3.79 -4.74
C LEU A 71 -3.66 -3.34 -5.82
N GLY A 72 -3.76 -3.93 -7.03
CA GLY A 72 -2.96 -3.55 -8.18
C GLY A 72 -3.20 -2.10 -8.64
N ILE A 73 -4.46 -1.63 -8.62
CA ILE A 73 -4.78 -0.22 -8.92
C ILE A 73 -4.13 0.71 -7.91
N ILE A 74 -4.21 0.40 -6.61
CA ILE A 74 -3.56 1.20 -5.55
C ILE A 74 -2.05 1.24 -5.76
N ALA A 75 -1.43 0.09 -6.05
CA ALA A 75 0.00 0.02 -6.36
C ALA A 75 0.35 0.85 -7.60
N ALA A 76 -0.47 0.80 -8.65
CA ALA A 76 -0.26 1.59 -9.86
C ALA A 76 -0.33 3.11 -9.60
N VAL A 77 -1.26 3.55 -8.76
CA VAL A 77 -1.37 4.96 -8.34
C VAL A 77 -0.13 5.39 -7.54
N ILE A 78 0.33 4.57 -6.59
CA ILE A 78 1.55 4.83 -5.81
C ILE A 78 2.77 4.88 -6.74
N PHE A 79 2.85 3.98 -7.72
CA PHE A 79 3.94 3.97 -8.70
C PHE A 79 3.95 5.22 -9.58
N ALA A 80 2.79 5.62 -10.10
CA ALA A 80 2.66 6.83 -10.91
C ALA A 80 3.07 8.07 -10.10
N PHE A 81 2.64 8.15 -8.84
CA PHE A 81 3.00 9.24 -7.95
C PHE A 81 4.50 9.28 -7.65
N THR A 82 5.10 8.15 -7.29
CA THR A 82 6.55 8.08 -7.00
C THR A 82 7.40 8.40 -8.23
N LEU A 83 6.98 7.99 -9.43
CA LEU A 83 7.63 8.39 -10.68
C LEU A 83 7.54 9.90 -10.93
N LEU A 84 6.36 10.49 -10.72
CA LEU A 84 6.16 11.92 -10.91
C LEU A 84 7.03 12.74 -9.95
N VAL A 85 7.07 12.37 -8.67
CA VAL A 85 7.94 13.01 -7.67
C VAL A 85 9.42 12.84 -8.06
N SER A 86 9.83 11.64 -8.46
CA SER A 86 11.21 11.38 -8.89
C SER A 86 11.60 12.21 -10.11
N PHE A 87 10.68 12.39 -11.06
CA PHE A 87 10.88 13.22 -12.24
C PHE A 87 11.09 14.69 -11.88
N ILE A 88 10.24 15.24 -11.01
CA ILE A 88 10.35 16.62 -10.51
C ILE A 88 11.68 16.80 -9.78
N TYR A 89 12.05 15.87 -8.90
CA TYR A 89 13.31 15.93 -8.15
C TYR A 89 14.54 15.96 -9.07
N VAL A 90 14.57 15.12 -10.11
CA VAL A 90 15.68 15.10 -11.09
C VAL A 90 15.77 16.42 -11.85
N ARG A 91 14.63 17.01 -12.25
CA ARG A 91 14.60 18.31 -12.94
C ARG A 91 15.08 19.44 -12.05
N LEU A 92 14.62 19.49 -10.79
CA LEU A 92 15.08 20.47 -9.80
C LEU A 92 16.57 20.34 -9.52
N LYS A 93 17.09 19.11 -9.42
CA LYS A 93 18.51 18.87 -9.18
C LYS A 93 19.37 19.39 -10.34
N ALA A 94 18.96 19.12 -11.58
CA ALA A 94 19.66 19.63 -12.76
C ALA A 94 19.63 21.16 -12.84
N TYR A 95 18.49 21.78 -12.52
CA TYR A 95 18.36 23.24 -12.46
C TYR A 95 19.24 23.86 -11.38
N ARG A 96 19.31 23.24 -10.21
CA ARG A 96 20.21 23.68 -9.13
C ARG A 96 21.67 23.62 -9.56
N GLU A 97 22.09 22.56 -10.26
CA GLU A 97 23.47 22.43 -10.76
C GLU A 97 23.82 23.53 -11.78
N SER A 98 22.88 23.92 -12.64
CA SER A 98 23.08 25.03 -13.59
C SER A 98 23.14 26.43 -12.97
N LEU A 99 22.66 26.60 -11.74
CA LEU A 99 22.72 27.89 -11.02
C LEU A 99 23.97 28.03 -10.14
N ILE A 100 24.66 26.92 -9.88
CA ILE A 100 25.89 26.90 -9.07
C ILE A 100 27.14 27.04 -9.96
N GLN A 101 27.01 26.81 -11.27
CA GLN A 101 27.98 27.21 -12.30
C GLN A 101 27.80 28.67 -12.69
#